data_AF-A0A7S4HD69-F1
#
_entry.id   AF-A0A7S4HD69-F1
#
_cell.length_a   1.000
_cell.length_b   1.000
_cell.length_c   1.000
_cell.angle_alpha   90.00
_cell.angle_beta   90.00
_cell.angle_gamma   90.00
#
_symmetry.space_group_name_H-M   'P 1'
#
loop_
_entity.id
_entity.type
_entity.pdbx_description
1 polymer ?
#
loop_
_entity_poly.entity_id
_entity_poly.type
_entity_poly.pdbx_seq_one_letter_code
_entity_poly.pdbx_strand_id
1 'polypeptide(L)'
;KLFRERLYSMRRLRDDPQFGSCVQMQIFQLRPESEAALRASGGAAGAVGWSAADVAPELVLPGCDVFWRPVGERYEGRMRTESVVVESARMGMPIVVRDDVTLWSDALWVNDRGADMEGNYLYGNVRDVPYKMDRQS
;
A
#
# COMPACT_ATOMS: atom_id res chain seq x y z
N LYS A 1 0.93 -14.02 -12.85
CA LYS A 1 -0.34 -14.00 -12.08
C LYS A 1 -0.26 -12.82 -11.11
N LEU A 2 -1.23 -11.91 -11.13
CA LEU A 2 -1.26 -10.77 -10.22
C LEU A 2 -1.40 -11.27 -8.77
N PHE A 3 -0.67 -10.68 -7.83
CA PHE A 3 -0.59 -11.18 -6.45
C PHE A 3 -1.30 -10.28 -5.44
N ARG A 4 -1.50 -9.00 -5.75
CA ARG A 4 -2.16 -8.01 -4.90
C ARG A 4 -2.74 -6.87 -5.73
N GLU A 5 -3.97 -6.50 -5.40
CA GLU A 5 -4.71 -5.37 -5.97
C GLU A 5 -5.21 -4.51 -4.81
N ARG A 6 -5.01 -3.18 -4.87
CA ARG A 6 -5.41 -2.24 -3.82
C ARG A 6 -5.88 -0.94 -4.47
N LEU A 7 -6.83 -0.28 -3.82
CA LEU A 7 -7.17 1.10 -4.10
C LEU A 7 -6.49 2.00 -3.07
N TYR A 8 -5.97 3.13 -3.53
CA TYR A 8 -5.27 4.11 -2.69
C TYR A 8 -5.98 5.45 -2.79
N SER A 9 -6.25 6.07 -1.64
CA SER A 9 -6.64 7.49 -1.58
C SER A 9 -5.50 8.32 -1.03
N MET A 10 -5.29 9.50 -1.61
CA MET A 10 -4.20 10.40 -1.24
C MET A 10 -4.77 11.68 -0.63
N ARG A 11 -4.32 12.05 0.57
CA ARG A 11 -4.75 13.26 1.26
C ARG A 11 -3.57 14.03 1.81
N ARG A 12 -3.47 15.31 1.49
CA ARG A 12 -2.48 16.20 2.10
C ARG A 12 -2.85 16.49 3.56
N LEU A 13 -1.90 16.29 4.47
CA LEU A 13 -1.97 16.69 5.87
C LEU A 13 -0.98 17.85 6.11
N ARG A 14 -1.43 18.86 6.85
CA ARG A 14 -0.62 20.04 7.15
C ARG A 14 0.15 19.90 8.47
N ASP A 15 -0.42 19.14 9.41
CA ASP A 15 0.07 19.05 10.78
C ASP A 15 -0.26 17.66 11.37
N ASP A 16 0.32 16.60 10.80
CA ASP A 16 0.26 15.28 11.41
C ASP A 16 1.18 15.24 12.65
N PRO A 17 0.72 14.74 13.81
CA PRO A 17 1.52 14.76 15.04
C PRO A 17 2.87 14.04 14.97
N GLN A 18 3.02 13.06 14.07
CA GLN A 18 4.25 12.27 13.92
C GLN A 18 5.04 12.67 12.67
N PHE A 19 4.33 13.05 11.61
CA PHE A 19 4.95 13.28 10.29
C PHE A 19 5.00 14.76 9.87
N GLY A 20 4.38 15.68 10.63
CA GLY A 20 4.28 17.09 10.29
C GLY A 20 3.46 17.30 9.01
N SER A 21 3.94 18.16 8.09
CA SER A 21 3.31 18.25 6.77
C SER A 21 3.69 17.06 5.90
N CYS A 22 2.70 16.26 5.51
CA CYS A 22 2.89 15.03 4.76
C CYS A 22 1.71 14.74 3.83
N VAL A 23 1.79 13.67 3.03
CA VAL A 23 0.65 13.10 2.30
C VAL A 23 0.33 11.74 2.91
N GLN A 24 -0.90 11.57 3.36
CA GLN A 24 -1.42 10.28 3.79
C GLN A 24 -1.91 9.51 2.56
N MET A 25 -1.41 8.28 2.40
CA MET A 25 -1.92 7.29 1.47
C MET A 25 -2.70 6.25 2.28
N GLN A 26 -4.03 6.30 2.18
CA GLN A 26 -4.90 5.32 2.80
C GLN A 26 -5.17 4.17 1.84
N ILE A 27 -5.17 2.94 2.36
CA ILE A 27 -5.20 1.71 1.56
C ILE A 27 -6.53 0.99 1.78
N PHE A 28 -7.20 0.63 0.68
CA PHE A 28 -8.46 -0.08 0.69
C PHE A 28 -8.34 -1.45 0.03
N GLN A 29 -9.08 -2.42 0.56
CA GLN A 29 -9.42 -3.63 -0.17
C GLN A 29 -10.33 -3.27 -1.35
N LEU A 30 -10.22 -4.02 -2.45
CA LEU A 30 -11.18 -3.88 -3.54
C LEU A 30 -12.47 -4.62 -3.20
N ARG A 31 -13.61 -4.01 -3.52
CA ARG A 31 -14.88 -4.75 -3.57
C ARG A 31 -14.80 -5.83 -4.66
N PRO A 32 -15.46 -6.98 -4.48
CA PRO A 32 -15.45 -8.07 -5.47
C PRO A 32 -15.85 -7.62 -6.88
N GLU A 33 -16.85 -6.74 -7.00
CA GLU A 33 -17.31 -6.20 -8.28
C GLU A 33 -16.23 -5.34 -8.97
N SER A 34 -15.54 -4.49 -8.22
CA SER A 34 -14.50 -3.59 -8.74
C SER A 34 -13.22 -4.36 -9.09
N GLU A 35 -12.90 -5.39 -8.29
CA GLU A 35 -11.81 -6.33 -8.60
C GLU A 35 -12.11 -7.11 -9.89
N ALA A 36 -13.34 -7.61 -10.06
CA ALA A 36 -13.75 -8.29 -11.28
C ALA A 36 -13.70 -7.37 -12.51
N ALA A 37 -14.15 -6.12 -12.38
CA ALA A 37 -14.09 -5.12 -13.45
C ALA A 37 -12.64 -4.77 -13.83
N LEU A 38 -11.76 -4.59 -12.84
CA LEU A 38 -10.34 -4.31 -13.06
C LEU A 38 -9.64 -5.48 -13.79
N ARG A 39 -9.97 -6.72 -13.42
CA ARG A 39 -9.46 -7.91 -14.11
C ARG A 39 -9.96 -8.00 -15.54
N ALA A 40 -11.25 -7.74 -15.77
CA ALA A 40 -11.85 -7.75 -17.10
C ALA A 40 -11.26 -6.66 -18.03
N SER A 41 -10.81 -5.53 -17.47
CA SER A 41 -10.12 -4.48 -18.21
C SER A 41 -8.61 -4.70 -18.39
N GLY A 42 -8.08 -5.86 -17.98
CA GLY A 42 -6.64 -6.14 -18.04
C GLY A 42 -5.80 -5.25 -17.11
N GLY A 43 -6.38 -4.74 -16.02
CA GLY A 43 -5.73 -3.84 -15.07
C GLY A 43 -5.84 -2.36 -15.44
N ALA A 44 -6.59 -2.00 -16.49
CA ALA A 44 -6.83 -0.61 -16.85
C ALA A 44 -7.79 0.05 -15.84
N ALA A 45 -7.23 0.67 -14.80
CA ALA A 45 -8.01 1.31 -13.73
C ALA A 45 -8.93 2.43 -14.22
N GLY A 46 -8.58 3.13 -15.31
CA GLY A 46 -9.43 4.16 -15.93
C GLY A 46 -10.69 3.62 -16.60
N ALA A 47 -10.77 2.30 -16.84
CA ALA A 47 -11.96 1.64 -17.40
C ALA A 47 -12.94 1.15 -16.33
N VAL A 48 -12.60 1.28 -15.04
CA VAL A 48 -13.44 0.86 -13.92
C VAL A 48 -14.30 2.04 -13.46
N GLY A 49 -15.60 1.82 -13.31
CA GLY A 49 -16.53 2.81 -12.77
C GLY A 49 -16.42 2.92 -11.25
N TRP A 50 -15.42 3.63 -10.75
CA TRP A 50 -15.21 3.85 -9.31
C TRP A 50 -16.32 4.70 -8.69
N SER A 51 -16.65 4.41 -7.44
CA SER A 51 -17.69 5.09 -6.68
C SER A 51 -17.26 5.35 -5.23
N ALA A 52 -18.05 6.12 -4.49
CA ALA A 52 -17.82 6.35 -3.07
C ALA A 52 -17.83 5.05 -2.24
N ALA A 53 -18.54 4.00 -2.70
CA ALA A 53 -18.55 2.71 -2.04
C ALA A 53 -17.20 1.96 -2.12
N ASP A 54 -16.34 2.31 -3.09
CA ASP A 54 -15.01 1.71 -3.22
C ASP A 54 -14.00 2.26 -2.20
N VAL A 55 -14.33 3.36 -1.55
CA VAL A 55 -13.54 3.99 -0.48
C VAL A 55 -14.31 4.03 0.84
N ALA A 56 -15.22 3.08 1.03
CA ALA A 56 -15.99 2.96 2.25
C ALA A 56 -15.11 2.58 3.46
N PRO A 57 -15.41 3.04 4.68
CA PRO A 57 -14.58 2.80 5.86
C PRO A 57 -14.29 1.32 6.15
N GLU A 58 -15.23 0.42 5.87
CA GLU A 58 -15.11 -1.02 6.07
C GLU A 58 -14.08 -1.69 5.15
N LEU A 59 -13.71 -1.03 4.05
CA LEU A 59 -12.69 -1.52 3.11
C LEU A 59 -11.28 -1.05 3.49
N VAL A 60 -11.15 -0.11 4.43
CA VAL A 60 -9.84 0.38 4.89
C VAL A 60 -9.06 -0.77 5.51
N LEU A 61 -7.77 -0.86 5.18
CA LEU A 61 -6.83 -1.72 5.88
C LEU A 61 -6.27 -0.97 7.10
N PRO A 62 -6.77 -1.23 8.32
CA PRO A 62 -6.44 -0.39 9.48
C PRO A 62 -4.94 -0.47 9.79
N GLY A 63 -4.34 0.67 10.12
CA GLY A 63 -2.92 0.78 10.48
C GLY A 63 -1.94 0.60 9.32
N CYS A 64 -2.42 0.34 8.09
CA CYS A 64 -1.57 0.17 6.90
C CYS A 64 -1.29 1.48 6.15
N ASP A 65 -1.87 2.59 6.59
CA ASP A 65 -1.68 3.89 5.94
C ASP A 65 -0.20 4.27 5.88
N VAL A 66 0.21 4.81 4.73
CA VAL A 66 1.59 5.28 4.50
C VAL A 66 1.61 6.81 4.49
N PHE A 67 2.52 7.39 5.26
CA PHE A 67 2.69 8.83 5.39
C PHE A 67 3.94 9.27 4.66
N TRP A 68 3.75 10.00 3.57
CA TRP A 68 4.79 10.46 2.67
C TRP A 68 5.30 11.85 3.04
N ARG A 69 6.60 11.96 3.27
CA ARG A 69 7.28 13.22 3.56
C ARG A 69 8.30 13.56 2.48
N PRO A 70 8.41 14.82 2.05
CA PRO A 70 9.50 15.25 1.21
C PRO A 70 10.83 15.20 1.98
N VAL A 71 11.86 14.63 1.37
CA VAL A 71 13.23 14.55 1.90
C VAL A 71 14.20 14.85 0.76
N GLY A 72 14.60 16.11 0.62
CA GLY A 72 15.40 16.55 -0.54
C GLY A 72 14.62 16.37 -1.84
N GLU A 73 15.15 15.57 -2.77
CA GLU A 73 14.59 15.34 -4.11
C GLU A 73 13.62 14.14 -4.21
N ARG A 74 13.30 13.51 -3.08
CA ARG A 74 12.44 12.32 -3.03
C ARG A 74 11.37 12.43 -1.95
N TYR A 75 10.46 11.48 -1.95
CA TYR A 75 9.53 11.27 -0.85
C TYR A 75 9.85 9.98 -0.11
N GLU A 76 9.86 10.02 1.22
CA GLU A 76 9.86 8.85 2.09
C GLU A 76 8.45 8.58 2.58
N GLY A 77 7.92 7.40 2.30
CA GLY A 77 6.68 6.91 2.87
C GLY A 77 6.96 5.85 3.93
N ARG A 78 6.32 6.01 5.09
CA ARG A 78 6.37 5.04 6.19
C ARG A 78 5.00 4.83 6.79
N MET A 79 4.78 3.66 7.34
CA MET A 79 3.63 3.41 8.20
C MET A 79 3.76 4.17 9.52
N ARG A 80 2.63 4.34 10.23
CA ARG A 80 2.63 4.97 11.56
C ARG A 80 3.43 4.14 12.58
N THR A 81 3.32 2.83 12.47
CA THR A 81 3.99 1.83 13.30
C THR A 81 5.02 1.07 12.47
N GLU A 82 6.02 0.50 13.13
CA GLU A 82 7.05 -0.35 12.48
C GLU A 82 6.44 -1.58 11.78
N SER A 83 5.29 -2.04 12.25
CA SER A 83 4.53 -3.13 11.64
C SER A 83 3.05 -3.06 12.03
N VAL A 84 2.21 -3.78 11.30
CA VAL A 84 0.79 -3.94 11.61
C VAL A 84 0.37 -5.39 11.41
N VAL A 85 -0.54 -5.88 12.25
CA VAL A 85 -1.17 -7.18 12.06
C VAL A 85 -2.40 -7.00 11.18
N VAL A 86 -2.50 -7.77 10.10
CA VAL A 86 -3.68 -7.78 9.22
C VAL A 86 -4.19 -9.20 9.04
N GLU A 87 -5.50 -9.33 8.90
CA GLU A 87 -6.11 -10.57 8.44
C GLU A 87 -5.86 -10.76 6.94
N SER A 88 -5.06 -11.76 6.58
CA SER A 88 -4.76 -12.05 5.19
C SER A 88 -5.91 -12.84 4.55
N ALA A 89 -6.75 -12.17 3.76
CA ALA A 89 -7.82 -12.85 3.00
C ALA A 89 -7.30 -14.00 2.12
N ARG A 90 -6.04 -13.91 1.66
CA ARG A 90 -5.40 -14.95 0.85
C ARG A 90 -4.97 -16.16 1.67
N MET A 91 -4.49 -15.95 2.90
CA MET A 91 -3.91 -17.01 3.73
C MET A 91 -4.89 -17.51 4.80
N GLY A 92 -6.01 -16.81 5.02
CA GLY A 92 -6.99 -17.15 6.05
C GLY A 92 -6.45 -17.06 7.48
N MET A 93 -5.37 -16.28 7.68
CA MET A 93 -4.69 -16.13 8.96
C MET A 93 -4.15 -14.71 9.14
N PRO A 94 -3.94 -14.26 10.39
CA PRO A 94 -3.26 -13.00 10.67
C PRO A 94 -1.79 -13.07 10.25
N ILE A 95 -1.30 -11.96 9.72
CA ILE A 95 0.09 -11.78 9.30
C ILE A 95 0.61 -10.44 9.81
N VAL A 96 1.92 -10.36 10.07
CA VAL A 96 2.63 -9.12 10.40
C VAL A 96 3.15 -8.50 9.11
N VAL A 97 2.72 -7.28 8.81
CA VAL A 97 3.09 -6.52 7.62
C VAL A 97 4.00 -5.36 7.99
N ARG A 98 5.03 -5.12 7.18
CA ARG A 98 5.91 -3.96 7.24
C ARG A 98 6.10 -3.40 5.84
N ASP A 99 6.06 -2.09 5.71
CA ASP A 99 6.31 -1.43 4.43
C ASP A 99 7.08 -0.12 4.63
N ASP A 100 8.08 0.05 3.78
CA ASP A 100 8.85 1.28 3.62
C ASP A 100 8.95 1.57 2.13
N VAL A 101 8.62 2.79 1.75
CA VAL A 101 8.57 3.17 0.34
C VAL A 101 9.32 4.47 0.10
N THR A 102 10.01 4.54 -1.03
CA THR A 102 10.72 5.76 -1.43
C THR A 102 10.40 6.08 -2.89
N LEU A 103 9.90 7.28 -3.13
CA LEU A 103 9.52 7.75 -4.45
C LEU A 103 10.49 8.82 -4.93
N TRP A 104 11.16 8.54 -6.04
CA TRP A 104 11.98 9.46 -6.82
C TRP A 104 11.21 9.89 -8.08
N SER A 105 11.77 10.85 -8.81
CA SER A 105 11.19 11.34 -10.08
C SER A 105 11.13 10.26 -11.17
N ASP A 106 12.04 9.29 -11.11
CA ASP A 106 12.26 8.23 -12.10
C ASP A 106 11.97 6.82 -11.58
N ALA A 107 11.80 6.63 -10.27
CA ALA A 107 11.63 5.30 -9.69
C ALA A 107 10.83 5.28 -8.39
N LEU A 108 10.11 4.18 -8.17
CA LEU A 108 9.49 3.83 -6.90
C LEU A 108 10.19 2.62 -6.30
N TRP A 109 10.67 2.76 -5.07
CA TRP A 109 11.28 1.70 -4.28
C TRP A 109 10.29 1.23 -3.22
N VAL A 110 10.04 -0.09 -3.14
CA VAL A 110 9.07 -0.68 -2.21
C VAL A 110 9.71 -1.80 -1.42
N ASN A 111 9.61 -1.72 -0.09
CA ASN A 111 10.14 -2.72 0.83
C ASN A 111 9.04 -3.36 1.68
N ASP A 112 8.04 -3.89 1.00
CA ASP A 112 6.92 -4.58 1.61
C ASP A 112 7.29 -6.01 1.98
N ARG A 113 6.98 -6.37 3.23
CA ARG A 113 7.34 -7.65 3.85
C ARG A 113 6.17 -8.16 4.68
N GLY A 114 5.97 -9.48 4.63
CA GLY A 114 5.00 -10.19 5.44
C GLY A 114 5.65 -11.35 6.17
N ALA A 115 5.34 -11.49 7.46
CA ALA A 115 5.68 -12.64 8.28
C ALA A 115 4.44 -13.20 8.97
N ASP A 116 4.49 -14.45 9.42
CA ASP A 116 3.46 -14.98 10.31
C ASP A 116 3.63 -14.41 11.73
N MET A 117 2.78 -14.87 12.66
CA MET A 117 2.80 -14.42 14.05
C MET A 117 4.03 -14.91 14.85
N GLU A 118 4.75 -15.90 14.35
CA GLU A 118 5.99 -16.42 14.94
C GLU A 118 7.23 -15.72 14.35
N GLY A 119 7.03 -14.86 13.35
CA GLY A 119 8.10 -14.14 12.66
C GLY A 119 8.68 -14.91 11.46
N ASN A 120 8.09 -16.04 11.07
CA ASN A 120 8.53 -16.75 9.87
C ASN A 120 8.15 -15.97 8.63
N TYR A 121 9.08 -15.87 7.67
CA TYR A 121 8.87 -15.17 6.41
C TYR A 121 7.73 -15.79 5.59
N LEU A 122 6.80 -14.96 5.11
CA LEU A 122 5.71 -15.36 4.22
C LEU A 122 5.86 -14.77 2.81
N TYR A 123 6.19 -13.48 2.71
CA TYR A 123 6.39 -12.81 1.42
C TYR A 123 7.24 -11.54 1.56
N GLY A 124 7.68 -11.00 0.41
CA GLY A 124 8.34 -9.71 0.31
C GLY A 124 9.82 -9.82 0.01
N ASN A 125 10.59 -8.83 0.42
CA ASN A 125 12.04 -8.84 0.20
C ASN A 125 12.75 -9.64 1.29
N VAL A 126 13.27 -10.82 0.93
CA VAL A 126 13.95 -11.78 1.83
C VAL A 126 15.29 -11.23 2.40
N ARG A 127 15.82 -10.13 1.85
CA ARG A 127 17.14 -9.58 2.19
C ARG A 127 17.13 -8.09 2.54
N ASP A 128 15.96 -7.53 2.86
CA ASP A 128 15.76 -6.09 3.04
C ASP A 128 16.20 -5.22 1.84
N VAL A 129 16.32 -5.83 0.65
CA VAL A 129 16.61 -5.12 -0.60
C VAL A 129 15.27 -4.70 -1.21
N PRO A 130 14.94 -3.40 -1.29
CA PRO A 130 13.66 -2.96 -1.84
C PRO A 130 13.52 -3.30 -3.34
N TYR A 131 12.29 -3.57 -3.79
CA TYR A 131 11.99 -3.66 -5.21
C TYR A 131 12.06 -2.27 -5.83
N LYS A 132 12.85 -2.10 -6.89
CA LYS A 132 12.87 -0.87 -7.70
C LYS A 132 11.96 -1.02 -8.92
N MET A 133 11.02 -0.10 -9.07
CA MET A 133 10.17 0.03 -10.25
C MET A 133 10.53 1.33 -10.96
N ASP A 134 11.11 1.22 -12.15
CA ASP A 134 11.42 2.37 -12.99
C ASP A 134 10.15 2.92 -13.64
N ARG A 135 10.07 4.25 -13.74
CA ARG A 135 9.02 4.94 -14.46
C ARG A 135 9.09 4.56 -15.94
N GLN A 136 8.01 4.00 -16.45
CA GLN A 136 7.87 3.81 -17.89
C GLN A 136 7.58 5.18 -18.54
N SER A 137 8.39 5.52 -19.54
CA SER A 137 8.33 6.75 -20.32
C SER A 137 7.12 6.83 -21.23
#